data_AF-A0A074VRR7-F1
#
_entry.id   AF-A0A074VRR7-F1
#
_cell.length_a   1.000
_cell.length_b   1.000
_cell.length_c   1.000
_cell.angle_alpha   90.00
_cell.angle_beta   90.00
_cell.angle_gamma   90.00
#
_symmetry.space_group_name_H-M   'P 1'
#
loop_
_entity.id
_entity.type
_entity.pdbx_description
1 polymer ?
#
loop_
_entity_poly.entity_id
_entity_poly.type
_entity_poly.pdbx_seq_one_letter_code
_entity_poly.pdbx_strand_id
1 'polypeptide(L)'
;MSEDLERTVAGTHNVAIDSDALTLKQEMHLAVQSYNQKSKESNLRLLRDCVNAISTLNLTEQEKLNRIAQILFRSEDWGQNEDFSNQPESAPKQVGDYGWPPERLEQVLGLPQLQRNCYRLPYSEKFSTMLVEEMIKVVFKGREEHKVVVPQELIAFFGFVSGVLSLDYDRRGLCPFEAPIKEVVSKASRDHLVCDDGCLFNLVHEDVEQETLVREQMREILDGRNKAPKATVKNFNDTWADLFEMDVLSRLDVLGGFQFGWSIGICKYEPVEWWHSYYLFCRHKADQDNADDTKKTQDDKDEAEWAWRVVIHLESDFDDGIVHPTRIFDSIFEFLNWYGDWYNRLDLEDFLEKLVEDYEFGE
;
A
#
# COMPACT_ATOMS: atom_id res chain seq x y z
N MET A 1 -48.66 10.01 45.79
CA MET A 1 -49.08 8.65 45.40
C MET A 1 -49.48 8.71 43.95
N SER A 2 -48.75 8.23 42.96
CA SER A 2 -47.44 7.57 42.83
C SER A 2 -47.25 7.64 41.29
N GLU A 3 -46.25 8.31 40.74
CA GLU A 3 -44.85 7.88 40.70
C GLU A 3 -44.76 6.35 40.73
N ASP A 4 -45.16 5.69 39.64
CA ASP A 4 -44.75 4.31 39.28
C ASP A 4 -45.23 3.92 37.86
N LEU A 5 -45.06 4.81 36.86
CA LEU A 5 -45.31 4.42 35.46
C LEU A 5 -44.26 4.93 34.46
N GLU A 6 -43.07 5.34 34.92
CA GLU A 6 -41.97 5.81 34.05
C GLU A 6 -40.64 5.07 34.24
N ARG A 7 -40.60 3.95 34.96
CA ARG A 7 -39.42 3.08 34.96
C ARG A 7 -39.80 1.67 34.55
N THR A 8 -39.01 1.13 33.63
CA THR A 8 -38.87 -0.28 33.27
C THR A 8 -39.48 -0.70 31.92
N VAL A 9 -39.09 -0.03 30.82
CA VAL A 9 -38.64 -0.72 29.58
C VAL A 9 -37.60 0.18 28.89
N ALA A 10 -36.47 0.39 29.55
CA ALA A 10 -35.24 0.88 28.93
C ALA A 10 -34.15 -0.09 29.38
N GLY A 11 -34.00 -1.18 28.63
CA GLY A 11 -33.18 -2.30 29.03
C GLY A 11 -32.66 -3.04 27.80
N THR A 12 -31.44 -2.65 27.42
CA THR A 12 -30.43 -3.52 26.80
C THR A 12 -30.75 -4.09 25.42
N HIS A 13 -30.60 -3.29 24.35
CA HIS A 13 -30.29 -3.79 23.00
C HIS A 13 -29.25 -2.95 22.22
N ASN A 14 -28.54 -2.02 22.87
CA ASN A 14 -27.61 -1.09 22.19
C ASN A 14 -26.17 -1.09 22.74
N VAL A 15 -25.73 -2.13 23.45
CA VAL A 15 -24.36 -2.16 24.03
C VAL A 15 -23.40 -3.11 23.28
N ALA A 16 -23.90 -4.09 22.54
CA ALA A 16 -23.05 -5.07 21.86
C ALA A 16 -22.48 -4.58 20.51
N ILE A 17 -23.21 -3.73 19.79
CA ILE A 17 -22.84 -3.32 18.41
C ILE A 17 -21.65 -2.34 18.39
N ASP A 18 -21.35 -1.68 19.51
CA ASP A 18 -20.28 -0.65 19.59
C ASP A 18 -18.95 -1.21 20.15
N SER A 19 -19.01 -2.34 20.86
CA SER A 19 -17.83 -2.97 21.46
C SER A 19 -16.89 -3.54 20.39
N ASP A 20 -17.44 -4.22 19.38
CA ASP A 20 -16.65 -4.90 18.36
C ASP A 20 -15.99 -3.90 17.40
N ALA A 21 -16.72 -2.83 17.02
CA ALA A 21 -16.17 -1.76 16.19
C ALA A 21 -15.07 -0.97 16.92
N LEU A 22 -15.24 -0.70 18.22
CA LEU A 22 -14.22 -0.04 19.02
C LEU A 22 -12.98 -0.94 19.19
N THR A 23 -13.18 -2.24 19.42
CA THR A 23 -12.10 -3.23 19.53
C THR A 23 -11.31 -3.29 18.22
N LEU A 24 -12.00 -3.41 17.08
CA LEU A 24 -11.35 -3.41 15.76
C LEU A 24 -10.53 -2.14 15.51
N LYS A 25 -11.05 -0.96 15.87
CA LYS A 25 -10.29 0.30 15.76
C LYS A 25 -9.04 0.28 16.62
N GLN A 26 -9.13 -0.21 17.86
CA GLN A 26 -7.97 -0.31 18.74
C GLN A 26 -6.92 -1.28 18.20
N GLU A 27 -7.35 -2.44 17.72
CA GLU A 27 -6.46 -3.42 17.08
C GLU A 27 -5.79 -2.84 15.84
N MET A 28 -6.53 -2.14 14.98
CA MET A 28 -5.97 -1.50 13.78
C MET A 28 -4.97 -0.40 14.13
N HIS A 29 -5.25 0.40 15.16
CA HIS A 29 -4.30 1.39 15.66
C HIS A 29 -2.98 0.75 16.07
N LEU A 30 -3.04 -0.33 16.86
CA LEU A 30 -1.87 -1.07 17.31
C LEU A 30 -1.13 -1.73 16.15
N ALA A 31 -1.86 -2.28 15.17
CA ALA A 31 -1.27 -2.90 13.99
C ALA A 31 -0.52 -1.89 13.11
N VAL A 32 -1.10 -0.71 12.87
CA VAL A 32 -0.43 0.39 12.13
C VAL A 32 0.80 0.89 12.87
N GLN A 33 0.73 1.05 14.20
CA GLN A 33 1.89 1.43 15.02
C GLN A 33 3.00 0.39 14.95
N SER A 34 2.64 -0.90 15.09
CA SER A 34 3.58 -2.01 14.99
C SER A 34 4.22 -2.06 13.60
N TYR A 35 3.42 -1.95 12.54
CA TYR A 35 3.90 -1.84 11.17
C TYR A 35 4.92 -0.71 11.01
N ASN A 36 4.57 0.49 11.46
CA ASN A 36 5.44 1.66 11.31
C ASN A 36 6.76 1.48 12.07
N GLN A 37 6.72 0.90 13.27
CA GLN A 37 7.93 0.61 14.03
C GLN A 37 8.80 -0.44 13.32
N LYS A 38 8.22 -1.57 12.91
CA LYS A 38 8.93 -2.65 12.22
C LYS A 38 9.52 -2.19 10.89
N SER A 39 8.76 -1.39 10.12
CA SER A 39 9.22 -0.86 8.84
C SER A 39 10.41 0.08 9.04
N LYS A 40 10.35 1.01 9.99
CA LYS A 40 11.50 1.87 10.35
C LYS A 40 12.72 1.07 10.79
N GLU A 41 12.51 0.03 11.61
CA GLU A 41 13.60 -0.84 12.05
C GLU A 41 14.22 -1.62 10.88
N SER A 42 13.40 -2.19 10.00
CA SER A 42 13.82 -2.87 8.77
C SER A 42 14.64 -1.95 7.87
N ASN A 43 14.15 -0.73 7.62
CA ASN A 43 14.84 0.29 6.82
C ASN A 43 16.20 0.67 7.43
N LEU A 44 16.25 0.86 8.75
CA LEU A 44 17.47 1.23 9.45
C LEU A 44 18.49 0.08 9.50
N ARG A 45 18.02 -1.17 9.63
CA ARG A 45 18.87 -2.36 9.58
C ARG A 45 19.51 -2.50 8.20
N LEU A 46 18.72 -2.44 7.12
CA LEU A 46 19.25 -2.47 5.76
C LEU A 46 20.32 -1.41 5.58
N LEU A 47 20.02 -0.16 5.94
CA LEU A 47 20.95 0.93 5.73
C LEU A 47 22.26 0.75 6.52
N ARG A 48 22.20 0.26 7.76
CA ARG A 48 23.41 -0.05 8.54
C ARG A 48 24.26 -1.10 7.84
N ASP A 49 23.64 -2.14 7.30
CA ASP A 49 24.38 -3.20 6.61
C ASP A 49 24.97 -2.71 5.30
N CYS A 50 24.25 -1.88 4.53
CA CYS A 50 24.79 -1.21 3.35
C CYS A 50 25.99 -0.33 3.70
N VAL A 51 25.86 0.51 4.74
CA VAL A 51 26.95 1.37 5.22
C VAL A 51 28.15 0.53 5.65
N ASN A 52 27.93 -0.56 6.40
CA ASN A 52 28.98 -1.46 6.82
C ASN A 52 29.67 -2.11 5.61
N ALA A 53 28.92 -2.66 4.66
CA ALA A 53 29.48 -3.29 3.46
C ALA A 53 30.31 -2.29 2.64
N ILE A 54 29.75 -1.12 2.33
CA ILE A 54 30.43 -0.08 1.54
C ILE A 54 31.65 0.47 2.29
N SER A 55 31.61 0.56 3.62
CA SER A 55 32.74 1.06 4.42
C SER A 55 34.00 0.19 4.29
N THR A 56 33.85 -1.09 3.96
CA THR A 56 34.98 -2.03 3.76
C THR A 56 35.66 -1.88 2.40
N LEU A 57 35.02 -1.16 1.46
CA LEU A 57 35.55 -0.96 0.11
C LEU A 57 36.64 0.11 0.12
N ASN A 58 37.65 -0.09 -0.73
CA ASN A 58 38.73 0.88 -0.93
C ASN A 58 38.31 2.02 -1.87
N LEU A 59 37.25 2.73 -1.47
CA LEU A 59 36.64 3.85 -2.19
C LEU A 59 36.86 5.16 -1.42
N THR A 60 36.83 6.28 -2.15
CA THR A 60 36.73 7.62 -1.56
C THR A 60 35.36 7.82 -0.90
N GLU A 61 35.23 8.78 0.02
CA GLU A 61 33.94 9.05 0.66
C GLU A 61 32.84 9.44 -0.35
N GLN A 62 33.19 10.17 -1.42
CA GLN A 62 32.23 10.52 -2.46
C GLN A 62 31.74 9.29 -3.22
N GLU A 63 32.63 8.36 -3.60
CA GLU A 63 32.25 7.11 -4.26
C GLU A 63 31.36 6.24 -3.36
N LYS A 64 31.64 6.20 -2.05
CA LYS A 64 30.77 5.50 -1.07
C LYS A 64 29.38 6.13 -0.97
N LEU A 65 29.31 7.46 -0.96
CA LEU A 65 28.05 8.19 -0.94
C LEU A 65 27.25 7.97 -2.23
N ASN A 66 27.92 7.98 -3.38
CA ASN A 66 27.30 7.65 -4.67
C ASN A 66 26.71 6.23 -4.67
N ARG A 67 27.40 5.24 -4.09
CA ARG A 67 26.85 3.88 -3.93
C ARG A 67 25.58 3.84 -3.09
N ILE A 68 25.55 4.57 -1.98
CA ILE A 68 24.32 4.71 -1.19
C ILE A 68 23.24 5.48 -1.95
N ALA A 69 23.60 6.49 -2.76
CA ALA A 69 22.65 7.26 -3.58
C ALA A 69 21.88 6.35 -4.54
N GLN A 70 22.57 5.40 -5.15
CA GLN A 70 21.98 4.43 -6.07
C GLN A 70 20.94 3.58 -5.34
N ILE A 71 21.20 3.18 -4.10
CA ILE A 71 20.24 2.42 -3.28
C ILE A 71 19.06 3.30 -2.90
N LEU A 72 19.32 4.50 -2.34
CA LEU A 72 18.27 5.28 -1.69
C LEU A 72 17.40 6.08 -2.66
N PHE A 73 17.97 6.50 -3.80
CA PHE A 73 17.36 7.49 -4.69
C PHE A 73 17.40 7.11 -6.16
N ARG A 74 18.02 5.98 -6.52
CA ARG A 74 18.31 5.65 -7.94
C ARG A 74 19.15 6.74 -8.63
N SER A 75 19.95 7.47 -7.87
CA SER A 75 20.87 8.47 -8.39
C SER A 75 22.27 7.88 -8.49
N GLU A 76 22.98 8.17 -9.57
CA GLU A 76 24.40 7.83 -9.70
C GLU A 76 25.29 8.70 -8.81
N ASP A 77 24.85 9.91 -8.53
CA ASP A 77 25.62 10.91 -7.80
C ASP A 77 24.89 11.38 -6.53
N TRP A 78 25.61 11.35 -5.41
CA TRP A 78 25.15 11.95 -4.17
C TRP A 78 25.48 13.45 -4.18
N GLY A 79 24.45 14.31 -4.17
CA GLY A 79 24.62 15.76 -4.01
C GLY A 79 24.98 16.54 -5.29
N GLN A 80 25.17 15.87 -6.43
CA GLN A 80 25.00 16.55 -7.73
C GLN A 80 23.50 16.70 -7.92
N ASN A 81 23.02 17.93 -7.77
CA ASN A 81 21.64 18.28 -8.09
C ASN A 81 21.32 17.72 -9.49
N GLU A 82 20.33 16.83 -9.58
CA GLU A 82 19.41 16.95 -10.71
C GLU A 82 19.13 18.45 -10.85
N ASP A 83 19.30 19.00 -12.04
CA ASP A 83 19.04 20.42 -12.26
C ASP A 83 17.54 20.68 -12.00
N PHE A 84 17.20 20.89 -10.72
CA PHE A 84 15.85 21.14 -10.24
C PHE A 84 15.30 22.44 -10.82
N SER A 85 16.13 23.23 -11.51
CA SER A 85 15.64 24.35 -12.32
C SER A 85 14.76 23.88 -13.48
N ASN A 86 14.94 22.64 -13.96
CA ASN A 86 14.14 22.02 -15.02
C ASN A 86 12.99 21.13 -14.49
N GLN A 87 13.00 20.77 -13.20
CA GLN A 87 11.93 20.03 -12.52
C GLN A 87 11.70 20.57 -11.09
N PRO A 88 11.12 21.78 -10.96
CA PRO A 88 10.89 22.41 -9.67
C PRO A 88 9.89 21.65 -8.79
N GLU A 89 9.01 20.83 -9.35
CA GLU A 89 8.13 19.93 -8.59
C GLU A 89 8.86 18.78 -7.88
N SER A 90 9.99 18.33 -8.42
CA SER A 90 10.87 17.31 -7.83
C SER A 90 11.84 17.91 -6.80
N ALA A 91 11.98 19.24 -6.81
CA ALA A 91 12.84 19.96 -5.90
C ALA A 91 12.35 19.82 -4.45
N PRO A 92 13.24 19.51 -3.51
CA PRO A 92 12.90 19.57 -2.10
C PRO A 92 12.37 20.97 -1.75
N LYS A 93 11.12 21.05 -1.27
CA LYS A 93 10.46 22.33 -0.95
C LYS A 93 11.22 23.17 0.08
N GLN A 94 12.15 22.58 0.82
CA GLN A 94 13.12 23.27 1.65
C GLN A 94 14.51 22.64 1.53
N VAL A 95 15.54 23.47 1.41
CA VAL A 95 16.99 23.14 1.42
C VAL A 95 17.45 22.52 2.77
N GLY A 96 16.52 22.11 3.64
CA GLY A 96 16.75 21.43 4.91
C GLY A 96 15.93 20.16 5.13
N ASP A 97 15.01 19.78 4.23
CA ASP A 97 14.14 18.60 4.42
C ASP A 97 14.88 17.25 4.21
N TYR A 98 16.06 17.29 3.57
CA TYR A 98 16.97 16.15 3.41
C TYR A 98 18.22 16.23 4.30
N GLY A 99 18.33 17.26 5.15
CA GLY A 99 19.60 17.63 5.77
C GLY A 99 20.61 18.10 4.71
N TRP A 100 21.69 18.73 5.16
CA TRP A 100 22.86 18.93 4.31
C TRP A 100 23.31 17.55 3.79
N PRO A 101 23.69 17.36 2.51
CA PRO A 101 24.09 16.06 2.03
C PRO A 101 25.21 15.51 2.93
N PRO A 102 25.07 14.30 3.50
CA PRO A 102 26.12 13.61 4.22
C PRO A 102 27.48 13.80 3.55
N GLU A 103 28.47 14.35 4.27
CA GLU A 103 29.86 14.45 3.81
C GLU A 103 30.61 13.13 4.01
N ARG A 104 30.04 12.24 4.83
CA ARG A 104 30.58 10.93 5.18
C ARG A 104 29.51 9.88 5.14
N LEU A 105 29.89 8.67 4.76
CA LEU A 105 28.98 7.53 4.66
C LEU A 105 28.19 7.28 5.96
N GLU A 106 28.84 7.40 7.12
CA GLU A 106 28.23 7.19 8.44
C GLU A 106 27.08 8.15 8.76
N GLN A 107 27.09 9.36 8.19
CA GLN A 107 26.07 10.39 8.46
C GLN A 107 24.74 10.06 7.78
N VAL A 108 24.73 9.16 6.79
CA VAL A 108 23.51 8.70 6.12
C VAL A 108 22.54 8.08 7.12
N LEU A 109 23.03 7.43 8.18
CA LEU A 109 22.18 6.85 9.23
C LEU A 109 21.38 7.88 10.04
N GLY A 110 21.77 9.17 9.98
CA GLY A 110 21.09 10.28 10.64
C GLY A 110 20.05 11.00 9.77
N LEU A 111 19.81 10.52 8.55
CA LEU A 111 18.94 11.18 7.58
C LEU A 111 17.48 11.26 8.08
N PRO A 112 16.82 12.44 8.02
CA PRO A 112 15.45 12.62 8.50
C PRO A 112 14.44 11.67 7.86
N GLN A 113 14.63 11.30 6.59
CA GLN A 113 13.76 10.36 5.88
C GLN A 113 13.71 8.97 6.54
N LEU A 114 14.76 8.55 7.25
CA LEU A 114 14.76 7.29 8.00
C LEU A 114 13.87 7.35 9.25
N GLN A 115 13.57 8.55 9.72
CA GLN A 115 12.71 8.78 10.88
C GLN A 115 11.25 9.02 10.49
N ARG A 116 10.97 9.23 9.19
CA ARG A 116 9.62 9.47 8.68
C ARG A 116 8.76 8.22 8.86
N ASN A 117 7.48 8.46 9.15
CA ASN A 117 6.50 7.39 9.21
C ASN A 117 6.32 6.78 7.82
N CYS A 118 6.21 5.45 7.76
CA CYS A 118 6.06 4.69 6.52
C CYS A 118 4.58 4.58 6.10
N TYR A 119 3.80 5.65 6.34
CA TYR A 119 2.38 5.70 6.07
C TYR A 119 1.90 7.11 5.70
N ARG A 120 0.75 7.17 5.03
CA ARG A 120 0.01 8.39 4.69
C ARG A 120 -0.99 8.76 5.79
N LEU A 121 -1.32 10.04 5.88
CA LEU A 121 -2.23 10.55 6.91
C LEU A 121 -3.63 9.89 6.81
N PRO A 122 -4.30 9.64 7.94
CA PRO A 122 -5.66 9.08 7.95
C PRO A 122 -6.67 9.98 7.25
N TYR A 123 -7.78 9.39 6.83
CA TYR A 123 -9.01 10.13 6.55
C TYR A 123 -9.87 10.26 7.81
N SER A 124 -10.83 11.18 7.78
CA SER A 124 -11.89 11.17 8.78
C SER A 124 -12.69 9.85 8.74
N GLU A 125 -13.26 9.45 9.89
CA GLU A 125 -14.08 8.25 9.98
C GLU A 125 -15.26 8.28 8.99
N LYS A 126 -15.95 9.41 8.90
CA LYS A 126 -17.06 9.57 7.96
C LYS A 126 -16.61 9.42 6.51
N PHE A 127 -15.47 10.00 6.14
CA PHE A 127 -14.93 9.90 4.79
C PHE A 127 -14.47 8.47 4.46
N SER A 128 -13.83 7.80 5.42
CA SER A 128 -13.39 6.40 5.28
C SER A 128 -14.57 5.47 4.96
N THR A 129 -15.66 5.57 5.74
CA THR A 129 -16.88 4.80 5.51
C THR A 129 -17.47 5.09 4.14
N MET A 130 -17.63 6.37 3.80
CA MET A 130 -18.17 6.79 2.50
C MET A 130 -17.33 6.27 1.33
N LEU A 131 -16.00 6.38 1.43
CA LEU A 131 -15.08 5.93 0.40
C LEU A 131 -15.23 4.43 0.15
N VAL A 132 -15.19 3.63 1.22
CA VAL A 132 -15.32 2.17 1.11
C VAL A 132 -16.69 1.77 0.56
N GLU A 133 -17.77 2.45 0.96
CA GLU A 133 -19.10 2.23 0.40
C GLU A 133 -19.16 2.51 -1.11
N GLU A 134 -18.59 3.63 -1.57
CA GLU A 134 -18.59 3.96 -3.00
C GLU A 134 -17.69 3.01 -3.80
N MET A 135 -16.57 2.59 -3.23
CA MET A 135 -15.73 1.53 -3.78
C MET A 135 -16.55 0.26 -4.03
N ILE A 136 -17.23 -0.27 -3.02
CA ILE A 136 -18.06 -1.47 -3.18
C ILE A 136 -19.14 -1.26 -4.25
N LYS A 137 -19.82 -0.11 -4.26
CA LYS A 137 -20.86 0.19 -5.27
C LYS A 137 -20.31 0.17 -6.69
N VAL A 138 -19.09 0.68 -6.90
CA VAL A 138 -18.46 0.69 -8.23
C VAL A 138 -18.10 -0.72 -8.68
N VAL A 139 -17.48 -1.52 -7.81
CA VAL A 139 -17.05 -2.89 -8.15
C VAL A 139 -18.23 -3.83 -8.38
N PHE A 140 -19.28 -3.72 -7.59
CA PHE A 140 -20.43 -4.62 -7.65
C PHE A 140 -21.65 -4.00 -8.34
N LYS A 141 -21.44 -2.94 -9.13
CA LYS A 141 -22.51 -2.29 -9.89
C LYS A 141 -23.19 -3.30 -10.82
N GLY A 142 -24.48 -3.51 -10.61
CA GLY A 142 -25.29 -4.45 -11.41
C GLY A 142 -25.14 -5.93 -11.00
N ARG A 143 -24.52 -6.22 -9.85
CA ARG A 143 -24.37 -7.57 -9.28
C ARG A 143 -25.08 -7.67 -7.92
N GLU A 144 -26.41 -7.50 -7.93
CA GLU A 144 -27.24 -7.50 -6.71
C GLU A 144 -27.37 -8.89 -6.07
N GLU A 145 -27.02 -9.95 -6.82
CA GLU A 145 -27.07 -11.35 -6.39
C GLU A 145 -26.03 -11.72 -5.32
N HIS A 146 -24.99 -10.91 -5.12
CA HIS A 146 -23.95 -11.17 -4.13
C HIS A 146 -24.13 -10.28 -2.90
N LYS A 147 -24.31 -10.91 -1.73
CA LYS A 147 -24.28 -10.22 -0.44
C LYS A 147 -22.83 -9.87 -0.09
N VAL A 148 -22.31 -8.80 -0.67
CA VAL A 148 -20.98 -8.31 -0.37
C VAL A 148 -21.00 -7.62 0.98
N VAL A 149 -20.16 -8.09 1.90
CA VAL A 149 -19.98 -7.48 3.21
C VAL A 149 -19.05 -6.28 3.08
N VAL A 150 -19.43 -5.16 3.70
CA VAL A 150 -18.56 -3.98 3.78
C VAL A 150 -17.32 -4.32 4.61
N PRO A 151 -16.09 -4.18 4.07
CA PRO A 151 -14.86 -4.53 4.78
C PRO A 151 -14.60 -3.54 5.91
N GLN A 152 -15.02 -3.90 7.12
CA GLN A 152 -14.81 -3.07 8.31
C GLN A 152 -13.33 -2.85 8.60
N GLU A 153 -12.47 -3.82 8.28
CA GLU A 153 -11.01 -3.67 8.38
C GLU A 153 -10.51 -2.51 7.51
N LEU A 154 -11.01 -2.38 6.28
CA LEU A 154 -10.56 -1.31 5.37
C LEU A 154 -11.03 0.06 5.85
N ILE A 155 -12.25 0.16 6.40
CA ILE A 155 -12.75 1.40 7.02
C ILE A 155 -11.87 1.78 8.21
N ALA A 156 -11.58 0.82 9.09
CA ALA A 156 -10.70 1.05 10.24
C ALA A 156 -9.29 1.46 9.79
N PHE A 157 -8.73 0.78 8.78
CA PHE A 157 -7.41 1.09 8.21
C PHE A 157 -7.35 2.55 7.74
N PHE A 158 -8.31 2.98 6.92
CA PHE A 158 -8.41 4.36 6.42
C PHE A 158 -8.62 5.41 7.51
N GLY A 159 -9.23 5.04 8.65
CA GLY A 159 -9.32 5.89 9.83
C GLY A 159 -7.99 6.13 10.56
N PHE A 160 -6.95 5.32 10.30
CA PHE A 160 -5.62 5.49 10.89
C PHE A 160 -4.53 5.87 9.88
N VAL A 161 -4.64 5.39 8.65
CA VAL A 161 -3.73 5.70 7.54
C VAL A 161 -4.47 5.61 6.21
N SER A 162 -4.24 6.55 5.29
CA SER A 162 -4.76 6.41 3.91
C SER A 162 -3.90 5.49 3.03
N GLY A 163 -2.80 4.99 3.58
CA GLY A 163 -1.96 4.01 2.92
C GLY A 163 -0.65 3.77 3.65
N VAL A 164 -0.02 2.65 3.34
CA VAL A 164 1.32 2.29 3.81
C VAL A 164 2.29 2.31 2.65
N LEU A 165 3.45 2.91 2.89
CA LEU A 165 4.50 3.13 1.92
C LEU A 165 5.68 2.22 2.28
N SER A 166 6.33 1.62 1.28
CA SER A 166 7.73 1.28 1.46
C SER A 166 8.55 2.57 1.41
N LEU A 167 9.64 2.65 2.16
CA LEU A 167 10.66 3.63 1.76
C LEU A 167 11.21 3.13 0.43
N ASP A 168 11.35 4.01 -0.57
CA ASP A 168 11.76 3.68 -1.95
C ASP A 168 13.15 3.00 -2.08
N TYR A 169 13.75 2.60 -0.96
CA TYR A 169 14.98 1.84 -0.83
C TYR A 169 14.89 0.43 -1.42
N ASP A 170 13.67 -0.11 -1.52
CA ASP A 170 13.49 -1.48 -1.98
C ASP A 170 13.34 -1.57 -3.49
N ARG A 171 14.50 -1.73 -4.13
CA ARG A 171 14.67 -2.41 -5.42
C ARG A 171 14.09 -3.84 -5.45
N ARG A 172 13.56 -4.37 -4.34
CA ARG A 172 13.23 -5.80 -4.12
C ARG A 172 11.74 -6.12 -4.08
N GLY A 173 10.88 -5.16 -4.44
CA GLY A 173 9.50 -5.50 -4.76
C GLY A 173 8.42 -5.27 -3.72
N LEU A 174 8.67 -4.36 -2.79
CA LEU A 174 7.59 -3.87 -1.94
C LEU A 174 6.82 -2.78 -2.69
N CYS A 175 5.55 -3.03 -2.97
CA CYS A 175 4.65 -2.02 -3.52
C CYS A 175 3.77 -1.39 -2.44
N PRO A 176 3.48 -0.09 -2.55
CA PRO A 176 2.60 0.59 -1.62
C PRO A 176 1.22 -0.07 -1.57
N PHE A 177 0.54 0.08 -0.44
CA PHE A 177 -0.88 -0.23 -0.30
C PHE A 177 -1.58 1.05 0.13
N GLU A 178 -2.08 1.80 -0.86
CA GLU A 178 -2.64 3.13 -0.69
C GLU A 178 -4.08 3.20 -1.21
N ALA A 179 -4.87 4.09 -0.62
CA ALA A 179 -6.17 4.42 -1.16
C ALA A 179 -6.03 4.90 -2.62
N PRO A 180 -6.99 4.55 -3.50
CA PRO A 180 -6.97 5.00 -4.90
C PRO A 180 -7.16 6.53 -5.06
N ILE A 181 -7.39 7.25 -3.96
CA ILE A 181 -7.59 8.70 -3.88
C ILE A 181 -6.41 9.30 -3.12
N LYS A 182 -5.55 10.05 -3.80
CA LYS A 182 -4.22 10.38 -3.26
C LYS A 182 -4.16 11.67 -2.44
N GLU A 183 -5.02 12.65 -2.70
CA GLU A 183 -4.98 13.92 -1.97
C GLU A 183 -6.38 14.36 -1.54
N VAL A 184 -6.53 14.66 -0.25
CA VAL A 184 -7.72 15.30 0.28
C VAL A 184 -7.38 16.75 0.59
N VAL A 185 -8.05 17.68 -0.08
CA VAL A 185 -7.74 19.11 0.02
C VAL A 185 -8.78 19.79 0.87
N SER A 186 -8.33 20.47 1.92
CA SER A 186 -9.20 21.35 2.70
C SER A 186 -9.65 22.54 1.83
N LYS A 187 -10.82 23.11 2.12
CA LYS A 187 -11.35 24.27 1.39
C LYS A 187 -10.35 25.42 1.29
N ALA A 188 -9.65 25.68 2.39
CA ALA A 188 -8.64 26.74 2.48
C ALA A 188 -7.39 26.45 1.64
N SER A 189 -7.03 25.18 1.46
CA SER A 189 -5.88 24.77 0.65
C SER A 189 -6.17 24.87 -0.86
N ARG A 190 -7.45 24.73 -1.27
CA ARG A 190 -7.88 24.83 -2.67
C ARG A 190 -7.69 26.22 -3.26
N ASP A 191 -7.96 27.27 -2.49
CA ASP A 191 -7.87 28.67 -2.96
C ASP A 191 -6.41 29.12 -3.20
N HIS A 192 -5.43 28.35 -2.70
CA HIS A 192 -4.00 28.63 -2.83
C HIS A 192 -3.26 27.70 -3.81
N LEU A 193 -3.94 26.69 -4.37
CA LEU A 193 -3.35 25.77 -5.36
C LEU A 193 -3.51 26.38 -6.75
N VAL A 194 -2.51 27.17 -7.18
CA VAL A 194 -2.29 27.45 -8.61
C VAL A 194 -1.71 26.17 -9.22
N CYS A 195 -2.51 25.48 -10.02
CA CYS A 195 -2.11 24.25 -10.69
C CYS A 195 -1.18 24.60 -11.87
N ASP A 196 0.09 24.21 -11.79
CA ASP A 196 0.90 24.02 -12.99
C ASP A 196 0.58 22.64 -13.61
N ASP A 197 0.53 22.63 -14.93
CA ASP A 197 0.04 21.56 -15.78
C ASP A 197 0.75 20.21 -15.54
N GLY A 198 0.04 19.23 -14.96
CA GLY A 198 0.41 17.81 -15.05
C GLY A 198 0.28 16.96 -13.78
N CYS A 199 0.26 17.56 -12.59
CA CYS A 199 0.19 16.83 -11.31
C CYS A 199 -1.23 16.77 -10.70
N LEU A 200 -2.25 16.54 -11.53
CA LEU A 200 -3.64 16.33 -11.08
C LEU A 200 -3.78 14.93 -10.44
N PHE A 201 -3.16 14.73 -9.28
CA PHE A 201 -3.38 13.54 -8.48
C PHE A 201 -4.67 13.71 -7.68
N ASN A 202 -5.79 13.26 -8.25
CA ASN A 202 -7.12 13.04 -7.65
C ASN A 202 -7.38 13.73 -6.29
N LEU A 203 -7.66 15.04 -6.32
CA LEU A 203 -8.02 15.85 -5.17
C LEU A 203 -9.50 15.63 -4.80
N VAL A 204 -9.79 15.16 -3.59
CA VAL A 204 -11.17 15.02 -3.09
C VAL A 204 -11.37 15.86 -1.84
N HIS A 205 -12.50 16.56 -1.72
CA HIS A 205 -12.77 17.40 -0.57
C HIS A 205 -13.37 16.57 0.59
N GLU A 206 -12.89 16.73 1.81
CA GLU A 206 -13.47 16.07 3.01
C GLU A 206 -14.73 16.77 3.54
N ASP A 207 -15.31 17.73 2.80
CA ASP A 207 -16.43 18.54 3.30
C ASP A 207 -17.73 17.79 3.08
N VAL A 208 -18.26 17.35 4.22
CA VAL A 208 -19.49 16.60 4.36
C VAL A 208 -20.71 17.38 3.84
N GLU A 209 -20.69 18.70 3.84
CA GLU A 209 -21.78 19.50 3.26
C GLU A 209 -21.84 19.34 1.73
N GLN A 210 -20.75 18.86 1.11
CA GLN A 210 -20.65 18.54 -0.31
C GLN A 210 -20.58 17.02 -0.57
N GLU A 211 -21.10 16.19 0.34
CA GLU A 211 -21.06 14.72 0.25
C GLU A 211 -21.49 14.18 -1.13
N THR A 212 -22.56 14.73 -1.72
CA THR A 212 -23.03 14.32 -3.05
C THR A 212 -22.00 14.56 -4.14
N LEU A 213 -21.36 15.74 -4.14
CA LEU A 213 -20.33 16.11 -5.12
C LEU A 213 -19.09 15.23 -4.94
N VAL A 214 -18.70 14.99 -3.69
CA VAL A 214 -17.58 14.13 -3.34
C VAL A 214 -17.82 12.70 -3.84
N ARG A 215 -19.01 12.14 -3.59
CA ARG A 215 -19.39 10.81 -4.11
C ARG A 215 -19.37 10.76 -5.64
N GLU A 216 -19.80 11.82 -6.33
CA GLU A 216 -19.75 11.89 -7.80
C GLU A 216 -18.30 11.91 -8.31
N GLN A 217 -17.44 12.75 -7.74
CA GLN A 217 -16.01 12.80 -8.07
C GLN A 217 -15.31 11.45 -7.81
N MET A 218 -15.61 10.82 -6.67
CA MET A 218 -15.13 9.47 -6.35
C MET A 218 -15.55 8.47 -7.42
N ARG A 219 -16.82 8.46 -7.82
CA ARG A 219 -17.29 7.56 -8.89
C ARG A 219 -16.60 7.82 -10.21
N GLU A 220 -16.35 9.06 -10.59
CA GLU A 220 -15.64 9.37 -11.84
C GLU A 220 -14.20 8.87 -11.82
N ILE A 221 -13.51 9.02 -10.68
CA ILE A 221 -12.16 8.50 -10.45
C ILE A 221 -12.17 6.97 -10.48
N LEU A 222 -13.09 6.35 -9.74
CA LEU A 222 -13.17 4.89 -9.57
C LEU A 222 -13.69 4.17 -10.82
N ASP A 223 -14.60 4.78 -11.58
CA ASP A 223 -15.09 4.25 -12.87
C ASP A 223 -14.06 4.44 -14.01
N GLY A 224 -12.92 5.11 -13.75
CA GLY A 224 -11.88 5.34 -14.75
C GLY A 224 -12.30 6.26 -15.90
N ARG A 225 -13.36 7.07 -15.73
CA ARG A 225 -13.85 7.99 -16.78
C ARG A 225 -13.00 9.26 -16.91
N ASN A 226 -12.16 9.54 -15.90
CA ASN A 226 -11.14 10.58 -16.01
C ASN A 226 -9.91 10.05 -16.78
N LYS A 227 -9.64 10.64 -17.94
CA LYS A 227 -8.50 10.35 -18.83
C LYS A 227 -7.17 10.88 -18.28
N ALA A 228 -6.96 10.90 -16.97
CA ALA A 228 -5.68 11.32 -16.40
C ALA A 228 -4.67 10.16 -16.52
N PRO A 229 -3.41 10.42 -16.90
CA PRO A 229 -2.44 9.35 -17.09
C PRO A 229 -1.97 8.82 -15.73
N LYS A 230 -2.02 7.48 -15.55
CA LYS A 230 -1.32 6.66 -14.53
C LYS A 230 -2.00 6.33 -13.19
N ALA A 231 -3.20 6.80 -12.87
CA ALA A 231 -4.02 6.22 -11.79
C ALA A 231 -5.19 5.45 -12.40
N THR A 232 -4.91 4.30 -13.00
CA THR A 232 -5.95 3.49 -13.62
C THR A 232 -6.68 2.72 -12.54
N VAL A 233 -7.79 3.25 -12.02
CA VAL A 233 -8.78 2.40 -11.35
C VAL A 233 -9.46 1.59 -12.45
N LYS A 234 -8.85 0.45 -12.82
CA LYS A 234 -9.43 -0.45 -13.81
C LYS A 234 -10.54 -1.23 -13.13
N ASN A 235 -11.79 -0.91 -13.45
CA ASN A 235 -12.93 -1.69 -13.01
C ASN A 235 -12.76 -3.15 -13.50
N PHE A 236 -13.05 -4.12 -12.64
CA PHE A 236 -12.60 -5.53 -12.76
C PHE A 236 -13.12 -6.27 -14.01
N ASN A 237 -14.10 -5.71 -14.74
CA ASN A 237 -14.95 -6.46 -15.66
C ASN A 237 -14.34 -6.82 -17.03
N ASP A 238 -13.46 -6.01 -17.63
CA ASP A 238 -13.15 -6.20 -19.07
C ASP A 238 -11.65 -6.25 -19.43
N THR A 239 -10.71 -5.99 -18.51
CA THR A 239 -9.28 -5.78 -18.87
C THR A 239 -8.27 -6.59 -18.06
N TRP A 240 -8.72 -7.42 -17.12
CA TRP A 240 -7.85 -8.07 -16.14
C TRP A 240 -7.44 -9.50 -16.48
N ALA A 241 -8.14 -10.17 -17.40
CA ALA A 241 -7.75 -11.51 -17.88
C ALA A 241 -6.36 -11.50 -18.57
N ASP A 242 -5.94 -10.35 -19.09
CA ASP A 242 -4.63 -10.15 -19.72
C ASP A 242 -3.55 -9.65 -18.75
N LEU A 243 -3.92 -9.21 -17.52
CA LEU A 243 -3.00 -8.59 -16.54
C LEU A 243 -2.75 -9.45 -15.30
N PHE A 244 -3.70 -10.31 -14.92
CA PHE A 244 -3.42 -11.32 -13.92
C PHE A 244 -2.75 -12.49 -14.62
N GLU A 245 -1.47 -12.71 -14.30
CA GLU A 245 -0.84 -13.98 -14.59
C GLU A 245 -1.67 -15.14 -14.03
N MET A 246 -1.52 -16.30 -14.66
CA MET A 246 -2.21 -17.53 -14.30
C MET A 246 -2.12 -17.86 -12.81
N ASP A 247 -1.12 -17.39 -12.07
CA ASP A 247 -0.91 -17.72 -10.66
C ASP A 247 -2.05 -17.25 -9.73
N VAL A 248 -2.40 -15.95 -9.72
CA VAL A 248 -3.47 -15.45 -8.82
C VAL A 248 -4.81 -16.11 -9.15
N LEU A 249 -5.15 -16.17 -10.44
CA LEU A 249 -6.39 -16.76 -10.92
C LEU A 249 -6.37 -18.30 -10.83
N SER A 250 -5.22 -18.96 -10.70
CA SER A 250 -5.16 -20.40 -10.42
C SER A 250 -5.52 -20.73 -8.98
N ARG A 251 -5.30 -19.79 -8.05
CA ARG A 251 -5.49 -19.99 -6.60
C ARG A 251 -6.78 -19.39 -6.06
N LEU A 252 -7.32 -18.36 -6.71
CA LEU A 252 -8.48 -17.61 -6.24
C LEU A 252 -9.61 -17.59 -7.27
N ASP A 253 -10.84 -17.75 -6.80
CA ASP A 253 -12.03 -17.25 -7.48
C ASP A 253 -12.22 -15.79 -7.06
N VAL A 254 -12.18 -14.85 -8.00
CA VAL A 254 -12.27 -13.41 -7.71
C VAL A 254 -13.57 -12.84 -8.27
N LEU A 255 -14.35 -12.17 -7.43
CA LEU A 255 -15.59 -11.50 -7.86
C LEU A 255 -15.36 -10.03 -8.22
N GLY A 256 -14.41 -9.38 -7.56
CA GLY A 256 -14.05 -8.00 -7.82
C GLY A 256 -13.01 -7.49 -6.83
N GLY A 257 -12.57 -6.25 -7.01
CA GLY A 257 -11.58 -5.65 -6.14
C GLY A 257 -10.97 -4.40 -6.73
N PHE A 258 -9.89 -3.95 -6.10
CA PHE A 258 -9.18 -2.73 -6.43
C PHE A 258 -7.68 -2.93 -6.43
N GLN A 259 -6.99 -2.21 -7.30
CA GLN A 259 -5.56 -2.02 -7.18
C GLN A 259 -5.29 -0.86 -6.21
N PHE A 260 -4.49 -1.12 -5.19
CA PHE A 260 -4.11 -0.16 -4.13
C PHE A 260 -2.73 0.43 -4.35
N GLY A 261 -1.90 -0.19 -5.18
CA GLY A 261 -0.60 0.35 -5.49
C GLY A 261 0.12 -0.39 -6.59
N TRP A 262 1.20 0.23 -7.02
CA TRP A 262 2.20 -0.39 -7.84
C TRP A 262 3.57 0.16 -7.50
N SER A 263 4.61 -0.62 -7.74
CA SER A 263 6.00 -0.19 -7.64
C SER A 263 6.83 -0.86 -8.73
N ILE A 264 7.94 -0.25 -9.09
CA ILE A 264 8.91 -0.85 -10.02
C ILE A 264 10.11 -1.29 -9.19
N GLY A 265 10.42 -2.58 -9.23
CA GLY A 265 11.63 -3.17 -8.63
C GLY A 265 12.73 -3.44 -9.67
N ILE A 266 13.92 -3.80 -9.19
CA ILE A 266 15.02 -4.36 -9.98
C ILE A 266 15.15 -5.83 -9.57
N CYS A 267 14.82 -6.74 -10.47
CA CYS A 267 15.13 -8.16 -10.32
C CYS A 267 16.53 -8.46 -10.84
N LYS A 268 17.11 -9.59 -10.40
CA LYS A 268 18.55 -9.91 -10.47
C LYS A 268 19.20 -9.72 -11.85
N TYR A 269 18.44 -9.77 -12.94
CA TYR A 269 18.98 -9.83 -14.31
C TYR A 269 18.37 -8.84 -15.31
N GLU A 270 17.27 -8.15 -14.99
CA GLU A 270 16.62 -7.22 -15.92
C GLU A 270 16.03 -5.99 -15.20
N PRO A 271 16.13 -4.78 -15.80
CA PRO A 271 15.45 -3.61 -15.31
C PRO A 271 13.95 -3.69 -15.64
N VAL A 272 13.14 -3.38 -14.62
CA VAL A 272 11.68 -3.18 -14.66
C VAL A 272 10.85 -4.45 -14.46
N GLU A 273 10.54 -4.74 -13.19
CA GLU A 273 9.41 -5.59 -12.81
C GLU A 273 8.37 -4.79 -12.04
N TRP A 274 7.09 -4.99 -12.38
CA TRP A 274 5.98 -4.30 -11.76
C TRP A 274 5.42 -5.14 -10.62
N TRP A 275 5.40 -4.53 -9.44
CA TRP A 275 4.79 -5.10 -8.24
C TRP A 275 3.45 -4.45 -8.06
N HIS A 276 2.42 -5.23 -7.76
CA HIS A 276 1.07 -4.74 -7.58
C HIS A 276 0.49 -5.18 -6.24
N SER A 277 -0.18 -4.24 -5.58
CA SER A 277 -1.03 -4.57 -4.43
C SER A 277 -2.49 -4.42 -4.80
N TYR A 278 -3.29 -5.38 -4.32
CA TYR A 278 -4.71 -5.45 -4.55
C TYR A 278 -5.46 -5.67 -3.25
N TYR A 279 -6.71 -5.20 -3.22
CA TYR A 279 -7.70 -5.57 -2.22
C TYR A 279 -8.87 -6.22 -2.95
N LEU A 280 -8.94 -7.55 -2.86
CA LEU A 280 -9.83 -8.39 -3.67
C LEU A 280 -10.90 -9.03 -2.81
N PHE A 281 -12.14 -9.06 -3.31
CA PHE A 281 -13.20 -9.91 -2.80
C PHE A 281 -13.15 -11.24 -3.55
N CYS A 282 -12.68 -12.27 -2.87
CA CYS A 282 -12.34 -13.56 -3.46
C CYS A 282 -12.60 -14.72 -2.50
N ARG A 283 -12.41 -15.95 -2.99
CA ARG A 283 -12.29 -17.17 -2.18
C ARG A 283 -11.19 -18.06 -2.72
N HIS A 284 -10.65 -18.92 -1.88
CA HIS A 284 -9.69 -19.93 -2.32
C HIS A 284 -10.37 -20.99 -3.20
N LYS A 285 -9.70 -21.38 -4.28
CA LYS A 285 -10.09 -22.54 -5.06
C LYS A 285 -9.79 -23.80 -4.24
N ALA A 286 -10.73 -24.74 -4.22
CA ALA A 286 -10.48 -26.03 -3.60
C ALA A 286 -9.38 -26.76 -4.40
N ASP A 287 -8.34 -27.24 -3.72
CA ASP A 287 -7.30 -28.09 -4.34
C ASP A 287 -7.99 -29.26 -5.06
N GLN A 288 -7.92 -29.26 -6.39
CA GLN A 288 -8.56 -30.30 -7.20
C GLN A 288 -7.88 -31.68 -7.02
N ASP A 289 -6.69 -31.71 -6.41
CA ASP A 289 -5.83 -32.91 -6.35
C ASP A 289 -6.05 -33.79 -5.11
N ASN A 290 -6.85 -33.35 -4.12
CA ASN A 290 -7.24 -34.18 -2.98
C ASN A 290 -8.68 -34.72 -3.12
N ALA A 291 -9.04 -35.16 -4.32
CA ALA A 291 -10.22 -35.97 -4.56
C ALA A 291 -9.98 -37.42 -4.10
N ASP A 292 -9.66 -37.61 -2.82
CA ASP A 292 -9.82 -38.92 -2.19
C ASP A 292 -11.27 -39.09 -1.72
N ASP A 293 -11.80 -40.27 -2.01
CA ASP A 293 -13.20 -40.62 -2.23
C ASP A 293 -14.07 -40.57 -0.96
N THR A 294 -14.18 -39.41 -0.32
CA THR A 294 -15.15 -39.16 0.74
C THR A 294 -16.16 -38.13 0.28
N LYS A 295 -17.42 -38.56 0.22
CA LYS A 295 -18.61 -37.75 -0.09
C LYS A 295 -18.71 -36.55 0.87
N LYS A 296 -17.94 -35.49 0.61
CA LYS A 296 -18.30 -34.15 1.02
C LYS A 296 -19.50 -33.75 0.18
N THR A 297 -20.62 -33.50 0.83
CA THR A 297 -21.81 -32.92 0.22
C THR A 297 -21.42 -31.62 -0.50
N GLN A 298 -22.13 -31.28 -1.57
CA GLN A 298 -21.90 -30.04 -2.33
C GLN A 298 -21.80 -28.82 -1.39
N ASP A 299 -22.55 -28.84 -0.30
CA ASP A 299 -22.58 -27.80 0.74
C ASP A 299 -21.23 -27.62 1.49
N ASP A 300 -20.41 -28.66 1.65
CA ASP A 300 -19.12 -28.57 2.38
C ASP A 300 -17.96 -28.10 1.47
N LYS A 301 -18.15 -28.11 0.14
CA LYS A 301 -17.19 -27.54 -0.83
C LYS A 301 -17.43 -26.05 -1.08
N ASP A 302 -18.60 -25.54 -0.69
CA ASP A 302 -18.97 -24.13 -0.75
C ASP A 302 -18.53 -23.34 0.52
N GLU A 303 -17.87 -24.00 1.49
CA GLU A 303 -17.39 -23.38 2.75
C GLU A 303 -16.11 -22.51 2.62
N ALA A 304 -15.49 -22.40 1.44
CA ALA A 304 -14.49 -21.35 1.22
C ALA A 304 -15.20 -19.99 1.17
N GLU A 305 -15.33 -19.36 2.33
CA GLU A 305 -16.08 -18.12 2.50
C GLU A 305 -15.48 -17.00 1.64
N TRP A 306 -16.35 -16.36 0.84
CA TRP A 306 -16.00 -15.14 0.13
C TRP A 306 -15.57 -14.08 1.13
N ALA A 307 -14.37 -13.57 0.98
CA ALA A 307 -13.81 -12.59 1.90
C ALA A 307 -12.93 -11.58 1.15
N TRP A 308 -12.73 -10.44 1.80
CA TRP A 308 -11.78 -9.43 1.33
C TRP A 308 -10.37 -9.82 1.73
N ARG A 309 -9.44 -9.80 0.77
CA ARG A 309 -8.05 -10.21 0.95
C ARG A 309 -7.10 -9.18 0.36
N VAL A 310 -5.95 -9.00 1.00
CA VAL A 310 -4.84 -8.26 0.41
C VAL A 310 -4.05 -9.24 -0.45
N VAL A 311 -3.77 -8.87 -1.69
CA VAL A 311 -2.93 -9.66 -2.59
C VAL A 311 -1.77 -8.80 -3.04
N ILE A 312 -0.55 -9.31 -2.90
CA ILE A 312 0.64 -8.70 -3.47
C ILE A 312 1.21 -9.66 -4.50
N HIS A 313 1.39 -9.14 -5.71
CA HIS A 313 1.75 -9.91 -6.88
C HIS A 313 2.92 -9.25 -7.61
N LEU A 314 3.76 -10.08 -8.19
CA LEU A 314 4.83 -9.73 -9.10
C LEU A 314 4.38 -10.06 -10.52
N GLU A 315 4.32 -9.08 -11.41
CA GLU A 315 3.95 -9.26 -12.84
C GLU A 315 5.07 -9.93 -13.66
N SER A 316 5.86 -10.82 -13.06
CA SER A 316 7.03 -11.41 -13.72
C SER A 316 7.07 -12.93 -13.53
N ASP A 317 7.41 -13.61 -14.63
CA ASP A 317 7.67 -15.05 -14.73
C ASP A 317 8.95 -15.49 -13.95
N PHE A 318 9.64 -14.58 -13.26
CA PHE A 318 10.85 -14.90 -12.51
C PHE A 318 10.53 -15.34 -11.07
N ASP A 319 11.09 -16.49 -10.68
CA ASP A 319 10.94 -17.09 -9.34
C ASP A 319 11.77 -16.38 -8.25
N ASP A 320 11.91 -15.05 -8.29
CA ASP A 320 12.83 -14.30 -7.43
C ASP A 320 12.20 -13.04 -6.83
N GLY A 321 12.35 -12.84 -5.52
CA GLY A 321 11.92 -11.64 -4.78
C GLY A 321 11.20 -11.93 -3.47
N ILE A 322 11.07 -10.92 -2.59
CA ILE A 322 10.52 -11.10 -1.22
C ILE A 322 9.04 -11.54 -1.26
N VAL A 323 8.33 -11.12 -2.29
CA VAL A 323 6.91 -11.39 -2.47
C VAL A 323 6.68 -12.61 -3.39
N HIS A 324 7.71 -13.21 -3.98
CA HIS A 324 7.55 -14.46 -4.74
C HIS A 324 7.47 -15.68 -3.78
N PRO A 325 6.57 -16.66 -4.03
CA PRO A 325 5.42 -16.59 -4.94
C PRO A 325 4.32 -15.67 -4.37
N THR A 326 3.38 -15.23 -5.23
CA THR A 326 2.25 -14.33 -4.91
C THR A 326 1.76 -14.52 -3.48
N ARG A 327 1.68 -13.41 -2.73
CA ARG A 327 1.22 -13.41 -1.34
C ARG A 327 -0.24 -13.01 -1.26
N ILE A 328 -1.01 -13.84 -0.57
CA ILE A 328 -2.44 -13.63 -0.30
C ILE A 328 -2.57 -13.58 1.22
N PHE A 329 -3.16 -12.50 1.73
CA PHE A 329 -3.40 -12.29 3.16
C PHE A 329 -4.90 -12.29 3.41
N ASP A 330 -5.35 -13.04 4.40
CA ASP A 330 -6.77 -13.12 4.76
C ASP A 330 -7.28 -11.85 5.46
N SER A 331 -6.38 -10.98 5.92
CA SER A 331 -6.71 -9.72 6.59
C SER A 331 -5.66 -8.62 6.34
N ILE A 332 -6.05 -7.37 6.57
CA ILE A 332 -5.12 -6.23 6.57
C ILE A 332 -4.11 -6.36 7.72
N PHE A 333 -4.51 -6.95 8.85
CA PHE A 333 -3.64 -7.18 10.00
C PHE A 333 -2.46 -8.08 9.67
N GLU A 334 -2.74 -9.21 9.02
CA GLU A 334 -1.71 -10.15 8.58
C GLU A 334 -0.76 -9.49 7.58
N PHE A 335 -1.32 -8.76 6.61
CA PHE A 335 -0.55 -7.97 5.65
C PHE A 335 0.38 -6.97 6.35
N LEU A 336 -0.13 -6.12 7.25
CA LEU A 336 0.68 -5.11 7.94
C LEU A 336 1.81 -5.73 8.78
N ASN A 337 1.51 -6.83 9.46
CA ASN A 337 2.50 -7.55 10.24
C ASN A 337 3.60 -8.16 9.37
N TRP A 338 3.22 -8.75 8.23
CA TRP A 338 4.15 -9.29 7.25
C TRP A 338 4.98 -8.17 6.62
N TYR A 339 4.31 -7.17 6.06
CA TYR A 339 4.90 -6.08 5.28
C TYR A 339 5.88 -5.23 6.08
N GLY A 340 5.61 -4.98 7.37
CA GLY A 340 6.52 -4.21 8.23
C GLY A 340 7.84 -4.92 8.54
N ASP A 341 7.89 -6.25 8.46
CA ASP A 341 9.06 -7.07 8.81
C ASP A 341 9.83 -7.58 7.57
N TRP A 342 9.80 -6.82 6.49
CA TRP A 342 10.32 -7.24 5.19
C TRP A 342 11.82 -7.57 5.21
N TYR A 343 12.61 -6.89 6.04
CA TYR A 343 14.06 -7.08 6.09
C TYR A 343 14.44 -8.53 6.44
N ASN A 344 13.70 -9.19 7.32
CA ASN A 344 13.99 -10.59 7.71
C ASN A 344 13.77 -11.60 6.57
N ARG A 345 13.18 -11.16 5.46
CA ARG A 345 12.93 -11.96 4.25
C ARG A 345 13.82 -11.55 3.09
N LEU A 346 14.67 -10.53 3.29
CA LEU A 346 15.68 -10.15 2.34
C LEU A 346 16.80 -11.19 2.36
N ASP A 347 17.16 -11.69 1.18
CA ASP A 347 18.43 -12.36 0.98
C ASP A 347 19.55 -11.32 1.07
N LEU A 348 19.99 -11.06 2.30
CA LEU A 348 20.93 -9.99 2.62
C LEU A 348 22.30 -10.23 2.00
N GLU A 349 22.74 -11.49 1.94
CA GLU A 349 24.05 -11.85 1.41
C GLU A 349 24.11 -11.54 -0.09
N ASP A 350 23.15 -12.05 -0.86
CA ASP A 350 23.00 -11.74 -2.29
C ASP A 350 22.82 -10.24 -2.54
N PHE A 351 22.08 -9.54 -1.66
CA PHE A 351 21.88 -8.10 -1.78
C PHE A 351 23.19 -7.31 -1.59
N LEU A 352 23.95 -7.62 -0.54
CA LEU A 352 25.17 -6.89 -0.23
C LEU A 352 26.31 -7.24 -1.20
N GLU A 353 26.37 -8.49 -1.68
CA GLU A 353 27.32 -8.90 -2.73
C GLU A 353 27.13 -8.04 -3.98
N LYS A 354 25.89 -7.94 -4.48
CA LYS A 354 25.55 -7.10 -5.65
C LYS A 354 25.78 -5.61 -5.43
N LEU A 355 25.65 -5.14 -4.20
CA LEU A 355 25.95 -3.75 -3.87
C LEU A 355 27.45 -3.45 -3.97
N VAL A 356 28.28 -4.44 -3.64
CA VAL A 356 29.74 -4.35 -3.63
C VAL A 356 30.34 -4.59 -5.01
N GLU A 357 29.78 -5.52 -5.77
CA GLU A 357 30.22 -5.80 -7.14
C GLU A 357 29.85 -4.63 -8.06
N ASP A 358 30.78 -4.20 -8.92
CA ASP A 358 30.63 -3.10 -9.88
C ASP A 358 29.54 -3.38 -10.94
N TYR A 359 28.28 -3.42 -10.53
CA TYR A 359 27.16 -3.31 -11.44
C TYR A 359 27.13 -1.88 -11.97
N GLU A 360 27.59 -1.70 -13.20
CA GLU A 360 27.11 -0.62 -14.06
C GLU A 360 25.60 -0.85 -14.21
N PHE A 361 24.80 -0.16 -13.39
CA PHE A 361 23.35 -0.19 -13.51
C PHE A 361 23.02 0.46 -14.86
N GLY A 362 22.68 -0.38 -15.85
CA GLY A 362 22.45 0.07 -17.23
C GLY A 362 21.44 1.22 -17.31
N GLU A 363 21.75 2.17 -18.20
CA GLU A 363 20.99 3.38 -18.56
C GLU A 363 19.49 3.14 -18.79
#